data_AF-A0A1W9SIF1-F1
#
_entry.id   AF-A0A1W9SIF1-F1
#
_cell.length_a   1.000
_cell.length_b   1.000
_cell.length_c   1.000
_cell.angle_alpha   90.00
_cell.angle_beta   90.00
_cell.angle_gamma   90.00
#
_symmetry.space_group_name_H-M   'P 1'
#
loop_
_entity.id
_entity.type
_entity.pdbx_description
1 polymer ?
#
loop_
_entity_poly.entity_id
_entity_poly.type
_entity_poly.pdbx_seq_one_letter_code
_entity_poly.pdbx_strand_id
1 'polypeptide(L)'
;MKKDLNLIRSIIPWTKKIKEKIINPYGKEVFAKEYLIKEKDNFVIKHANAYSSSAVFIGSDCSPEKWKEIVEKSLEGDWVAQALIDLPEIETCFYG
;
A
#
# COMPACT_ATOMS: atom_id res chain seq x y z
N MET A 1 21.27 7.84 -16.82
CA MET A 1 21.50 7.53 -15.38
C MET A 1 20.66 8.34 -14.39
N LYS A 2 20.66 9.69 -14.37
CA LYS A 2 19.74 10.45 -13.46
C LYS A 2 18.27 10.52 -13.94
N LYS A 3 18.01 10.51 -15.26
CA LYS A 3 16.64 10.56 -15.81
C LYS A 3 15.82 9.30 -15.51
N ASP A 4 16.48 8.14 -15.55
CA ASP A 4 15.84 6.83 -15.40
C ASP A 4 15.28 6.63 -13.98
N LEU A 5 16.01 7.08 -12.95
CA LEU A 5 15.58 6.99 -11.55
C LEU A 5 14.38 7.87 -11.21
N ASN A 6 14.26 9.04 -11.84
CA ASN A 6 13.11 9.92 -11.65
C ASN A 6 11.85 9.34 -12.29
N LEU A 7 11.98 8.72 -13.47
CA LEU A 7 10.89 8.03 -14.15
C LEU A 7 10.40 6.80 -13.39
N ILE A 8 11.33 6.01 -12.81
CA ILE A 8 10.97 4.86 -11.98
C ILE A 8 10.15 5.31 -10.76
N ARG A 9 10.51 6.44 -10.13
CA ARG A 9 9.78 6.99 -8.97
C ARG A 9 8.39 7.53 -9.31
N SER A 10 8.16 7.96 -10.55
CA SER A 10 6.82 8.42 -10.98
C SER A 10 5.89 7.27 -11.39
N ILE A 11 6.45 6.09 -11.70
CA ILE A 11 5.68 4.94 -12.20
C ILE A 11 5.45 3.88 -11.12
N ILE A 12 6.42 3.67 -10.23
CA ILE A 12 6.30 2.68 -9.15
C ILE A 12 5.63 3.35 -7.95
N PRO A 13 4.43 2.89 -7.54
CA PRO A 13 3.78 3.40 -6.35
C PRO A 13 4.70 3.25 -5.15
N TRP A 14 4.72 4.25 -4.27
CA TRP A 14 5.48 4.14 -3.03
C TRP A 14 5.09 2.85 -2.32
N THR A 15 6.08 2.03 -1.98
CA THR A 15 5.89 0.74 -1.32
C THR A 15 6.95 0.58 -0.24
N LYS A 16 6.54 0.20 0.98
CA LYS A 16 7.44 -0.08 2.10
C LYS A 16 6.97 -1.27 2.92
N LYS A 17 7.94 -2.05 3.42
CA LYS A 17 7.69 -3.05 4.45
C LYS A 17 7.21 -2.35 5.72
N ILE A 18 6.14 -2.88 6.31
CA ILE A 18 5.56 -2.34 7.53
C ILE A 18 6.44 -2.77 8.70
N LYS A 19 6.81 -1.78 9.51
CA LYS A 19 7.62 -1.87 10.73
C LYS A 19 7.10 -0.81 11.70
N GLU A 20 7.59 -0.75 12.93
CA GLU A 20 7.23 0.30 13.90
C GLU A 20 7.31 1.71 13.29
N LYS A 21 8.39 1.97 12.54
CA LYS A 21 8.60 3.22 11.80
C LYS A 21 8.88 2.98 10.33
N ILE A 22 8.40 3.89 9.50
CA ILE A 22 8.57 3.89 8.03
C ILE A 22 8.92 5.28 7.52
N ILE A 23 9.56 5.34 6.35
CA ILE A 23 9.76 6.59 5.61
C ILE A 23 8.57 6.78 4.67
N ASN A 24 7.68 7.71 4.99
CA ASN A 24 6.44 7.96 4.24
C ASN A 24 6.71 8.44 2.78
N PRO A 25 5.68 8.59 1.93
CA PRO A 25 5.85 9.07 0.55
C PRO A 25 6.56 10.42 0.41
N TYR A 26 6.47 11.27 1.44
CA TYR A 26 7.12 12.59 1.49
C TYR A 26 8.56 12.56 2.01
N GLY A 27 9.11 11.38 2.30
CA GLY A 27 10.49 11.23 2.77
C GLY A 27 10.68 11.44 4.28
N LYS A 28 9.60 11.49 5.08
CA LYS A 28 9.65 11.70 6.53
C LYS A 28 9.52 10.36 7.29
N GLU A 29 10.34 10.17 8.33
CA GLU A 29 10.15 9.07 9.27
C GLU A 29 8.90 9.32 10.14
N VAL A 30 8.01 8.34 10.16
CA VAL A 30 6.75 8.37 10.91
C VAL A 30 6.52 7.01 11.57
N PHE A 31 5.74 6.99 12.65
CA PHE A 31 5.23 5.75 13.21
C PHE A 31 4.17 5.17 12.26
N ALA A 32 4.35 3.91 11.88
CA ALA A 32 3.56 3.30 10.80
C ALA A 32 2.09 3.14 11.19
N LYS A 33 1.82 2.78 12.45
CA LYS A 33 0.47 2.53 12.94
C LYS A 33 -0.42 3.77 12.79
N GLU A 34 0.01 4.87 13.37
CA GLU A 34 -0.73 6.14 13.37
C GLU A 34 -0.87 6.67 11.95
N TYR A 35 0.20 6.59 11.15
CA TYR A 35 0.20 7.09 9.79
C TYR A 35 -0.75 6.31 8.88
N LEU A 36 -0.69 4.97 8.90
CA LEU A 36 -1.54 4.12 8.06
C LEU A 36 -3.01 4.16 8.49
N ILE A 37 -3.31 4.33 9.78
CA ILE A 37 -4.70 4.53 10.24
C ILE A 37 -5.24 5.88 9.77
N LYS A 38 -4.44 6.95 9.92
CA LYS A 38 -4.84 8.31 9.54
C LYS A 38 -5.08 8.44 8.04
N GLU A 39 -4.19 7.87 7.24
CA GLU A 39 -4.19 7.97 5.78
C GLU A 39 -4.85 6.76 5.11
N LYS A 40 -5.71 6.04 5.83
CA LYS A 40 -6.33 4.77 5.44
C LYS A 40 -6.68 4.70 3.96
N ASP A 41 -7.46 5.65 3.46
CA ASP A 41 -8.02 5.60 2.10
C ASP A 41 -6.95 5.78 0.99
N ASN A 42 -5.74 6.17 1.36
CA ASN A 42 -4.60 6.36 0.44
C ASN A 42 -3.70 5.13 0.34
N PHE A 43 -4.01 4.01 1.00
CA PHE A 43 -3.10 2.87 1.11
C PHE A 43 -3.75 1.51 0.84
N VAL A 44 -2.89 0.58 0.40
CA VAL A 44 -3.14 -0.85 0.28
C VAL A 44 -2.15 -1.59 1.19
N ILE A 45 -2.61 -2.60 1.92
CA ILE A 45 -1.77 -3.52 2.70
C ILE A 45 -1.84 -4.91 2.08
N LYS A 46 -0.68 -5.52 1.83
CA LYS A 46 -0.58 -6.89 1.29
C LYS A 46 0.65 -7.61 1.83
N HIS A 47 0.63 -8.93 1.80
CA HIS A 47 1.81 -9.73 2.12
C HIS A 47 2.96 -9.46 1.13
N ALA A 48 4.20 -9.45 1.61
CA ALA A 48 5.37 -9.10 0.79
C ALA A 48 5.77 -10.21 -0.20
N ASN A 49 5.56 -11.49 0.15
CA ASN A 49 6.01 -12.66 -0.61
C ASN A 49 4.86 -13.59 -1.05
N ALA A 50 3.80 -13.00 -1.60
CA ALA A 50 2.58 -13.71 -1.97
C ALA A 50 2.58 -14.19 -3.42
N TYR A 51 3.04 -15.42 -3.67
CA TYR A 51 2.61 -16.18 -4.84
C TYR A 51 1.09 -16.43 -4.71
N SER A 52 0.30 -15.71 -5.52
CA SER A 52 -1.14 -15.92 -5.80
C SER A 52 -2.03 -16.39 -4.64
N SER A 53 -2.83 -15.46 -4.10
CA SER A 53 -4.00 -15.56 -3.17
C SER A 53 -3.85 -14.93 -1.79
N SER A 54 -2.72 -14.30 -1.46
CA SER A 54 -2.57 -13.68 -0.15
C SER A 54 -3.42 -12.41 -0.02
N ALA A 55 -3.93 -12.18 1.20
CA ALA A 55 -4.85 -11.10 1.51
C ALA A 55 -4.31 -9.73 1.09
N VAL A 56 -5.04 -9.06 0.20
CA VAL A 56 -4.86 -7.66 -0.18
C VAL A 56 -6.01 -6.88 0.46
N PHE A 57 -5.68 -5.84 1.19
CA PHE A 57 -6.65 -4.97 1.83
C PHE A 57 -6.49 -3.56 1.27
N ILE A 58 -7.56 -3.05 0.66
CA ILE A 58 -7.65 -1.68 0.18
C ILE A 58 -8.26 -0.86 1.31
N GLY A 59 -7.57 0.21 1.71
CA GLY A 59 -8.00 1.02 2.83
C GLY A 59 -9.40 1.58 2.65
N SER A 60 -9.70 2.17 1.49
CA SER A 60 -11.03 2.72 1.16
C SER A 60 -12.18 1.74 1.35
N ASP A 61 -11.94 0.44 1.11
CA ASP A 61 -12.96 -0.61 1.13
C ASP A 61 -13.14 -1.23 2.52
N CYS A 62 -12.27 -0.91 3.47
CA CYS A 62 -12.34 -1.39 4.85
C CYS A 62 -13.11 -0.40 5.73
N SER A 63 -13.80 -0.91 6.76
CA SER A 63 -14.22 -0.04 7.87
C SER A 63 -12.99 0.47 8.65
N PRO A 64 -13.08 1.61 9.36
CA PRO A 64 -11.97 2.09 10.19
C PRO A 64 -11.47 1.06 11.22
N GLU A 65 -12.38 0.32 11.84
CA GLU A 65 -12.07 -0.72 12.84
C GLU A 65 -11.35 -1.89 12.19
N LYS A 66 -11.85 -2.34 11.02
CA LYS A 66 -11.23 -3.43 10.29
C LYS A 66 -9.83 -3.06 9.83
N TRP A 67 -9.67 -1.84 9.31
CA TRP A 67 -8.39 -1.33 8.88
C TRP A 67 -7.39 -1.25 10.03
N LYS A 68 -7.81 -0.75 11.20
CA LYS A 68 -6.97 -0.72 12.39
C LYS A 68 -6.48 -2.12 12.78
N GLU A 69 -7.36 -3.13 12.76
CA GLU A 69 -6.98 -4.52 13.03
C GLU A 69 -5.91 -5.03 12.05
N ILE A 70 -6.08 -4.72 10.75
CA ILE A 70 -5.12 -5.09 9.71
C ILE A 70 -3.77 -4.40 9.94
N VAL A 71 -3.78 -3.09 10.22
CA VAL A 71 -2.55 -2.33 10.52
C VAL A 71 -1.82 -2.93 11.71
N GLU A 72 -2.52 -3.24 12.80
CA GLU A 72 -1.93 -3.84 13.99
C GLU A 72 -1.31 -5.21 13.69
N LYS A 73 -2.03 -6.09 12.97
CA LYS A 73 -1.49 -7.39 12.54
C LYS A 73 -0.29 -7.23 11.61
N SER A 74 -0.28 -6.20 10.77
CA SER A 74 0.76 -6.01 9.75
C SER A 74 2.10 -5.51 10.29
N LEU A 75 2.12 -4.98 11.52
CA LEU A 75 3.36 -4.67 12.24
C LEU A 75 4.15 -5.95 12.58
N GLU A 76 3.46 -7.09 12.61
CA GLU A 76 4.02 -8.40 12.85
C GLU A 76 4.07 -9.19 11.54
N GLY A 77 5.25 -9.71 11.18
CA GLY A 77 5.42 -10.54 9.99
C GLY A 77 5.86 -9.78 8.72
N ASP A 78 5.45 -10.29 7.56
CA ASP A 78 6.00 -9.89 6.26
C ASP A 78 4.95 -9.21 5.38
N TRP A 79 4.65 -7.96 5.73
CA TRP A 79 3.65 -7.12 5.07
C TRP A 79 4.28 -5.86 4.46
N VAL A 80 3.66 -5.37 3.40
CA VAL A 80 3.98 -4.08 2.78
C VAL A 80 2.76 -3.18 2.75
N ALA A 81 2.99 -1.90 2.97
CA ALA A 81 2.06 -0.83 2.65
C ALA A 81 2.46 -0.24 1.30
N GLN A 82 1.48 -0.01 0.44
CA GLN A 82 1.66 0.59 -0.87
C GLN A 82 0.67 1.75 -1.03
N ALA A 83 1.12 2.88 -1.58
CA ALA A 83 0.21 3.96 -1.94
C ALA A 83 -0.82 3.45 -2.96
N LEU A 84 -2.09 3.77 -2.72
CA LEU A 84 -3.15 3.49 -3.69
C LEU A 84 -2.88 4.30 -4.96
N ILE A 85 -3.15 3.70 -6.11
CA ILE A 85 -3.11 4.38 -7.41
C ILE A 85 -4.48 4.32 -8.03
N ASP A 86 -4.84 5.40 -8.72
CA ASP A 86 -6.00 5.40 -9.59
C ASP A 86 -5.65 4.57 -10.83
N LEU A 87 -6.36 3.45 -10.98
CA LEU A 87 -6.23 2.63 -12.19
C LEU A 87 -7.12 3.24 -13.29
N PRO A 88 -6.63 3.30 -14.53
CA PRO A 88 -7.48 3.71 -15.65
C PRO A 88 -8.59 2.68 -15.86
N GLU A 89 -9.82 3.17 -16.04
CA GLU A 89 -10.93 2.33 -16.50
C GLU A 89 -10.72 1.98 -17.97
N ILE A 90 -10.87 0.70 -18.31
CA ILE A 90 -10.80 0.21 -19.69
C ILE A 90 -12.08 -0.57 -19.96
N GLU A 91 -12.80 -0.21 -21.02
CA GLU A 91 -13.94 -0.98 -21.49
C GLU A 91 -13.48 -2.38 -21.91
N THR A 92 -14.00 -3.40 -21.23
CA THR A 92 -13.72 -4.80 -21.55
C THR A 92 -14.85 -5.36 -22.42
N CYS A 93 -14.55 -5.65 -23.67
CA CYS A 93 -15.45 -6.46 -24.51
C CYS A 93 -15.32 -7.92 -24.10
N PHE A 94 -16.26 -8.41 -23.29
CA PHE A 94 -16.42 -9.85 -23.07
C PHE A 94 -17.06 -10.46 -24.32
N TYR A 95 -16.28 -11.16 -25.14
CA TYR A 95 -16.84 -12.06 -26.15
C TYR A 95 -17.31 -13.33 -25.44
N GLY A 96 -18.64 -13.47 -25.34
CA GLY A 96 -19.30 -14.69 -24.88
C GLY A 96 -19.44 -15.73 -25.98
#